data_AF-A0A369VY16-F1
#
_entry.id   AF-A0A369VY16-F1
#
_cell.length_a   1.000
_cell.length_b   1.000
_cell.length_c   1.000
_cell.angle_alpha   90.00
_cell.angle_beta   90.00
_cell.angle_gamma   90.00
#
_symmetry.space_group_name_H-M   'P 1'
#
loop_
_entity.id
_entity.type
_entity.pdbx_description
1 polymer ?
#
loop_
_entity_poly.entity_id
_entity_poly.type
_entity_poly.pdbx_seq_one_letter_code
_entity_poly.pdbx_strand_id
1 'polypeptide(L)' 'MTRQVLVMLAVAAVFAVLGVGLLLSLLRPSGPAKVYAFRMVGIMALALGLALGMSALAMWQWSAEG' A
#
# COMPACT_ATOMS: atom_id res chain seq x y z
N MET A 1 -0.85 -20.53 -8.24
CA MET A 1 0.03 -19.34 -8.11
C MET A 1 -0.67 -18.06 -8.56
N THR A 2 -1.21 -17.96 -9.78
CA THR A 2 -1.79 -16.70 -10.30
C THR A 2 -2.92 -16.11 -9.45
N ARG A 3 -3.82 -16.92 -8.88
CA ARG A 3 -4.89 -16.41 -7.98
C ARG A 3 -4.35 -15.81 -6.68
N GLN A 4 -3.30 -16.39 -6.10
CA GLN A 4 -2.69 -15.87 -4.86
C GLN A 4 -1.97 -14.54 -5.13
N VAL A 5 -1.24 -14.43 -6.24
CA VAL A 5 -0.62 -13.18 -6.70
C VAL A 5 -1.67 -12.08 -6.89
N LEU A 6 -2.81 -12.42 -7.53
CA LEU A 6 -3.92 -11.48 -7.72
C LEU A 6 -4.51 -10.99 -6.39
N VAL A 7 -4.72 -11.89 -5.43
CA VAL A 7 -5.20 -11.51 -4.08
C VAL A 7 -4.19 -10.61 -3.38
N MET A 8 -2.90 -10.93 -3.46
CA MET A 8 -1.85 -10.13 -2.82
C MET A 8 -1.71 -8.74 -3.46
N LEU A 9 -1.85 -8.64 -4.79
CA LEU A 9 -1.92 -7.36 -5.50
C LEU A 9 -3.16 -6.55 -5.12
N ALA A 10 -4.31 -7.20 -4.95
CA ALA A 10 -5.53 -6.51 -4.49
C ALA A 10 -5.34 -5.93 -3.08
N VAL A 11 -4.77 -6.71 -2.15
CA VAL A 11 -4.45 -6.24 -0.79
C VAL A 11 -3.44 -5.10 -0.84
N ALA A 12 -2.36 -5.26 -1.63
CA ALA A 12 -1.36 -4.21 -1.84
C ALA A 12 -1.98 -2.91 -2.36
N ALA A 13 -2.88 -3.00 -3.34
CA ALA A 13 -3.59 -1.85 -3.91
C ALA A 13 -4.49 -1.16 -2.88
N VAL A 14 -5.23 -1.91 -2.06
CA VAL A 14 -6.05 -1.34 -0.98
C VAL A 14 -5.18 -0.55 0.00
N PHE A 15 -4.07 -1.13 0.47
CA PHE A 15 -3.16 -0.43 1.38
C PHE A 15 -2.50 0.79 0.75
N ALA A 16 -2.08 0.71 -0.52
CA ALA A 16 -1.53 1.84 -1.26
C ALA A 16 -2.56 2.96 -1.40
N VAL A 17 -3.80 2.66 -1.81
CA VAL A 17 -4.87 3.65 -1.97
C VAL A 17 -5.24 4.29 -0.63
N LEU A 18 -5.37 3.52 0.44
CA LEU A 18 -5.65 4.05 1.78
C LEU A 18 -4.50 4.91 2.30
N GLY A 19 -3.25 4.44 2.16
CA GLY A 19 -2.07 5.18 2.56
C GLY A 19 -1.93 6.50 1.80
N VAL A 20 -2.06 6.48 0.48
CA VAL A 20 -2.08 7.69 -0.36
C VAL A 20 -3.25 8.59 0.03
N GLY A 21 -4.45 8.06 0.22
CA GLY A 21 -5.63 8.84 0.59
C GLY A 21 -5.49 9.56 1.93
N LEU A 22 -4.95 8.89 2.94
CA LEU A 22 -4.64 9.51 4.23
C LEU A 22 -3.60 10.62 4.08
N LEU A 23 -2.55 10.40 3.29
CA LEU A 23 -1.54 11.43 3.05
C LEU A 23 -2.07 12.60 2.22
N LEU A 24 -2.89 12.35 1.20
CA LEU A 24 -3.53 13.39 0.39
C LEU A 24 -4.50 14.23 1.23
N SER A 25 -5.15 13.64 2.23
CA SER A 25 -6.04 14.39 3.11
C SER A 25 -5.30 15.40 4.01
N LEU A 26 -3.97 15.26 4.19
CA LEU A 26 -3.12 16.25 4.85
C LEU A 26 -2.89 17.52 4.03
N LEU A 27 -3.22 17.53 2.73
CA LEU A 27 -3.17 18.75 1.92
C LEU A 27 -4.19 19.80 2.39
N ARG A 28 -5.21 19.38 3.16
CA ARG A 28 -6.19 20.29 3.78
C ARG A 28 -5.77 20.64 5.20
N PRO A 29 -6.03 21.89 5.67
CA PRO A 29 -5.77 22.30 7.05
C PRO A 29 -6.43 21.31 8.03
N SER A 30 -5.64 20.77 8.94
CA SER A 30 -6.06 19.74 9.88
C SER A 30 -5.42 20.00 11.24
N GLY A 31 -6.12 19.66 12.32
CA GLY A 31 -5.60 19.83 13.68
C GLY A 31 -4.35 18.97 13.94
N PRO A 32 -3.52 19.32 14.95
CA PRO A 32 -2.22 18.67 15.20
C PRO A 32 -2.30 17.15 15.39
N ALA A 33 -3.30 16.66 16.12
CA ALA A 33 -3.51 15.23 16.36
C ALA A 33 -3.81 14.46 15.07
N LYS A 34 -4.63 15.04 14.18
CA LYS A 34 -4.97 14.43 12.89
C LYS A 34 -3.75 14.35 11.97
N VAL A 35 -2.92 15.39 11.97
CA VAL A 35 -1.69 15.43 11.17
C VAL A 35 -0.72 14.32 11.57
N TYR A 36 -0.51 14.14 12.88
CA TYR A 36 0.36 13.07 13.39
C TYR A 36 -0.15 11.69 12.99
N ALA A 37 -1.42 11.39 13.29
CA ALA A 37 -2.02 10.09 12.99
C ALA A 37 -1.98 9.77 11.48
N PHE A 38 -2.35 10.74 10.63
CA PHE A 38 -2.43 10.53 9.19
C PHE A 38 -1.05 10.39 8.54
N ARG A 39 -0.02 11.08 9.04
CA ARG A 39 1.36 10.85 8.59
C ARG A 39 1.84 9.46 8.96
N MET A 40 1.68 9.07 10.22
CA MET A 40 2.18 7.78 10.70
C MET A 40 1.46 6.62 10.03
N VAL A 41 0.13 6.59 10.11
CA VAL A 41 -0.68 5.51 9.53
C VAL A 41 -0.60 5.55 8.00
N GLY A 42 -0.60 6.73 7.39
CA GLY A 42 -0.50 6.88 5.93
C GLY A 42 0.81 6.33 5.38
N ILE A 43 1.95 6.69 5.98
CA ILE A 43 3.27 6.17 5.55
C ILE A 43 3.37 4.67 5.79
N MET A 44 2.94 4.18 6.97
CA MET A 44 2.98 2.75 7.29
C MET A 44 2.12 1.92 6.33
N ALA A 45 0.89 2.37 6.05
CA ALA A 45 -0.01 1.70 5.11
C ALA A 45 0.55 1.72 3.68
N LEU A 46 1.09 2.85 3.23
CA LEU A 46 1.68 2.98 1.90
C LEU A 46 2.91 2.09 1.74
N ALA A 47 3.80 2.06 2.73
CA ALA A 47 4.98 1.21 2.73
C ALA A 47 4.59 -0.28 2.67
N LEU A 48 3.58 -0.70 3.45
CA LEU A 48 3.06 -2.07 3.41
C LEU A 48 2.49 -2.42 2.02
N GLY A 49 1.71 -1.52 1.43
CA GLY A 49 1.17 -1.71 0.08
C GLY A 49 2.26 -1.89 -0.97
N LEU A 50 3.29 -1.04 -0.94
CA LEU A 50 4.43 -1.13 -1.85
C LEU A 50 5.25 -2.42 -1.65
N ALA A 51 5.54 -2.79 -0.39
CA ALA A 51 6.27 -4.01 -0.07
C ALA A 51 5.52 -5.25 -0.60
N LEU A 52 4.21 -5.35 -0.32
CA LEU A 52 3.37 -6.43 -0.82
C LEU A 52 3.30 -6.43 -2.36
N GLY A 53 3.16 -5.26 -2.99
CA GLY A 53 3.14 -5.15 -4.44
C GLY A 53 4.44 -5.65 -5.08
N MET A 54 5.59 -5.22 -4.56
CA MET A 54 6.91 -5.67 -5.02
C MET A 54 7.09 -7.18 -4.81
N SER A 55 6.71 -7.71 -3.65
CA SER A 55 6.77 -9.16 -3.39
C SER A 55 5.86 -9.95 -4.32
N ALA A 56 4.67 -9.43 -4.65
CA ALA A 56 3.73 -10.11 -5.55
C ALA A 56 4.26 -10.15 -6.99
N LEU A 57 4.83 -9.04 -7.46
CA LEU A 57 5.52 -8.97 -8.75
C LEU A 57 6.72 -9.92 -8.77
N ALA A 58 7.46 -10.01 -7.66
CA ALA A 58 8.60 -10.91 -7.55
C ALA A 58 8.22 -12.39 -7.60
N MET A 59 7.09 -12.77 -7.01
CA MET A 59 6.56 -14.13 -7.14
C MET A 59 6.04 -14.42 -8.55
N TRP A 60 5.46 -13.41 -9.20
CA TRP A 60 4.92 -13.54 -10.55
C TRP A 60 6.01 -13.75 -11.60
N GLN A 61 7.09 -12.96 -11.55
CA GLN A 61 8.24 -13.11 -12.47
C GLN A 61 8.87 -14.51 -12.35
N TRP A 62 9.12 -15.01 -11.14
CA TRP A 62 9.71 -16.35 -10.94
C TRP A 62 8.77 -17.49 -11.37
N SER A 63 7.46 -17.28 -11.29
CA SER A 63 6.48 -18.24 -11.78
C SER A 63 6.32 -18.23 -13.30
N ALA A 64 6.79 -17.18 -13.99
CA ALA A 64 6.72 -17.06 -15.44
C ALA A 64 7.97 -17.61 -16.16
N GLU A 65 9.09 -17.72 -15.44
CA GLU A 65 10.37 -18.21 -15.95
C GLU A 65 10.55 -19.74 -15.85
N GLY A 66 9.71 -20.43 -15.05
CA GLY A 66 9.74 -21.89 -14.85
C GLY A 66 8.58 -22.61 -15.54
#